data_AF-A0A564W491-F1
#
_entry.id   AF-A0A564W491-F1
#
_cell.length_a   1.000
_cell.length_b   1.000
_cell.length_c   1.000
_cell.angle_alpha   90.00
_cell.angle_beta   90.00
_cell.angle_gamma   90.00
#
_symmetry.space_group_name_H-M   'P 1'
#
loop_
_entity.id
_entity.type
_entity.pdbx_description
1 polymer ?
#
loop_
_entity_poly.entity_id
_entity_poly.type
_entity_poly.pdbx_seq_one_letter_code
_entity_poly.pdbx_strand_id
1 'polypeptide(L)'
;MTTNLVVADKSRTEKTICLAVSPALKCYGIPGRARLFEVVQKVKEANSACRWKVPNRTFIGASDDSTELDTNPELEIDYIVAPPRIALYLEYSTRIYSIYLKYIAPEDIFPYSIDEVFMDVTDYLHTYNMTARELAMTMIQDVLKTTGITATAGIGTNMYLCKIAMDIVAKHIKADKDGVRIAELDESL
;
A
#
# COMPACT_ATOMS: atom_id res chain seq x y z
N MET A 1 0.00 -4.22 9.33
CA MET A 1 0.42 -2.85 9.67
C MET A 1 -0.70 -2.22 10.47
N THR A 2 -0.45 -1.91 11.75
CA THR A 2 -1.44 -1.42 12.73
C THR A 2 -1.27 0.07 13.05
N THR A 3 -0.08 0.62 12.82
CA THR A 3 0.24 2.02 13.07
C THR A 3 -0.57 2.97 12.19
N ASN A 4 -1.23 3.93 12.82
CA ASN A 4 -1.86 5.10 12.23
C ASN A 4 -0.78 6.10 11.81
N LEU A 5 -0.33 5.98 10.57
CA LEU A 5 0.75 6.78 10.00
C LEU A 5 0.27 7.55 8.77
N VAL A 6 0.76 8.80 8.63
CA VAL A 6 0.71 9.60 7.41
C VAL A 6 2.10 10.14 7.07
N VAL A 7 2.44 10.18 5.78
CA VAL A 7 3.68 10.78 5.28
C VAL A 7 3.36 12.17 4.73
N ALA A 8 3.81 13.22 5.40
CA ALA A 8 3.57 14.60 5.02
C ALA A 8 4.64 15.55 5.60
N ASP A 9 4.91 16.65 4.89
CA ASP A 9 5.82 17.69 5.38
C ASP A 9 5.07 18.71 6.26
N LYS A 10 5.05 18.44 7.58
CA LYS A 10 4.40 19.30 8.57
C LYS A 10 5.05 20.67 8.75
N SER A 11 6.29 20.88 8.27
CA SER A 11 6.99 22.16 8.42
C SER A 11 6.42 23.27 7.53
N ARG A 12 5.65 22.89 6.51
CA ARG A 12 5.00 23.83 5.58
C ARG A 12 3.68 24.34 6.15
N THR A 13 2.57 23.74 5.73
CA THR A 13 1.22 24.08 6.17
C THR A 13 0.40 22.80 6.22
N GLU A 14 -0.71 22.81 6.95
CA GLU A 14 -1.67 21.69 6.93
C GLU A 14 -2.34 21.49 5.55
N LYS A 15 -2.17 22.42 4.61
CA LYS A 15 -2.61 22.26 3.21
C LYS A 15 -1.67 21.39 2.38
N THR A 16 -0.55 20.93 2.95
CA THR A 16 0.41 20.03 2.31
C THR A 16 -0.24 18.71 1.90
N ILE A 17 0.27 18.12 0.83
CA ILE A 17 -0.21 16.83 0.31
C ILE A 17 0.37 15.71 1.17
N CYS A 18 -0.46 14.73 1.52
CA CYS A 18 0.00 13.48 2.08
C CYS A 18 0.51 12.58 0.95
N LEU A 19 1.76 12.14 1.04
CA LEU A 19 2.34 11.22 0.05
C LEU A 19 1.83 9.79 0.24
N ALA A 20 1.55 9.41 1.48
CA ALA A 20 0.99 8.11 1.83
C ALA A 20 0.18 8.21 3.11
N VAL A 21 -0.85 7.36 3.21
CA VAL A 21 -1.66 7.15 4.41
C VAL A 21 -1.70 5.65 4.66
N SER A 22 -1.35 5.23 5.86
CA SER A 22 -1.39 3.82 6.29
C SER A 22 -2.80 3.22 6.15
N PRO A 23 -2.93 1.91 5.91
CA PRO A 23 -4.22 1.24 5.89
C PRO A 23 -5.03 1.42 7.18
N ALA A 24 -4.37 1.36 8.35
CA ALA A 24 -4.99 1.56 9.66
C ALA A 24 -5.69 2.93 9.76
N LEU A 25 -4.99 3.99 9.34
CA LEU A 25 -5.54 5.35 9.35
C LEU A 25 -6.61 5.56 8.27
N LYS A 26 -6.53 4.86 7.13
CA LYS A 26 -7.57 4.92 6.07
C LYS A 26 -8.93 4.39 6.52
N CYS A 27 -8.98 3.51 7.53
CA CYS A 27 -10.24 3.00 8.08
C CYS A 27 -11.18 4.10 8.60
N TYR A 28 -10.64 5.27 8.94
CA TYR A 28 -11.43 6.44 9.37
C TYR A 28 -11.97 7.28 8.19
N GLY A 29 -11.99 6.75 6.97
CA GLY A 29 -12.57 7.41 5.79
C GLY A 29 -11.67 8.46 5.16
N ILE A 30 -10.35 8.38 5.38
CA ILE A 30 -9.37 9.28 4.78
C ILE A 30 -9.13 8.87 3.31
N PRO A 31 -9.25 9.80 2.34
CA PRO A 31 -9.08 9.49 0.93
C PRO A 31 -7.62 9.14 0.59
N GLY A 32 -7.43 8.39 -0.50
CA GLY A 32 -6.09 7.98 -0.95
C GLY A 32 -5.16 9.15 -1.31
N ARG A 33 -5.71 10.29 -1.74
CA ARG A 33 -4.98 11.54 -2.05
C ARG A 33 -5.41 12.67 -1.11
N ALA A 34 -5.21 12.46 0.18
CA ALA A 34 -5.56 13.44 1.21
C ALA A 34 -4.52 14.58 1.31
N ARG A 35 -4.96 15.73 1.78
CA ARG A 35 -4.13 16.78 2.38
C ARG A 35 -4.11 16.60 3.91
N LEU A 36 -3.08 17.13 4.57
CA LEU A 36 -2.89 16.91 6.00
C LEU A 36 -4.08 17.41 6.84
N PHE A 37 -4.71 18.54 6.48
CA PHE A 37 -5.90 19.03 7.17
C PHE A 37 -7.10 18.06 7.08
N GLU A 38 -7.23 17.30 5.99
CA GLU A 38 -8.31 16.31 5.83
C GLU A 38 -8.10 15.12 6.78
N VAL A 39 -6.84 14.72 7.00
CA VAL A 39 -6.47 13.72 7.99
C VAL A 39 -6.81 14.22 9.40
N VAL A 40 -6.38 15.44 9.74
CA VAL A 40 -6.69 16.09 11.04
C VAL A 40 -8.20 16.12 11.28
N GLN A 41 -8.97 16.53 10.26
CA GLN A 41 -10.42 16.63 10.34
C GLN A 41 -11.08 15.26 10.53
N LYS A 42 -10.68 14.25 9.76
CA LYS A 42 -11.24 12.90 9.85
C LYS A 42 -10.96 12.22 11.18
N VAL A 43 -9.76 12.39 11.73
CA VAL A 43 -9.42 11.86 13.06
C VAL A 43 -10.23 12.58 14.14
N LYS A 44 -10.40 13.91 14.06
CA LYS A 44 -11.28 14.65 14.98
C LYS A 44 -12.73 14.18 14.92
N GLU A 45 -13.26 13.92 13.72
CA GLU A 45 -14.60 13.35 13.53
C GLU A 45 -14.72 11.97 14.17
N ALA A 46 -13.74 11.10 13.96
CA ALA A 46 -13.69 9.76 14.56
C ALA A 46 -13.64 9.83 16.11
N ASN A 47 -12.74 10.65 16.67
CA ASN A 47 -12.65 10.86 18.12
C ASN A 47 -13.95 11.43 18.70
N SER A 48 -14.61 12.36 17.99
CA SER A 48 -15.89 12.91 18.43
C SER A 48 -16.99 11.85 18.45
N ALA A 49 -17.01 10.94 17.47
CA ALA A 49 -17.94 9.83 17.44
C ALA A 49 -17.68 8.80 18.57
N CYS A 50 -16.40 8.47 18.82
CA CYS A 50 -16.00 7.56 19.89
C CYS A 50 -16.31 8.13 21.28
N ARG A 51 -16.14 9.44 21.48
CA ARG A 51 -16.32 10.11 22.78
C ARG A 51 -17.70 9.91 23.42
N TRP A 52 -18.75 9.70 22.62
CA TRP A 52 -20.09 9.40 23.12
C TRP A 52 -20.20 8.04 23.82
N LYS A 53 -19.29 7.12 23.52
CA LYS A 53 -19.26 5.76 24.06
C LYS A 53 -18.37 5.61 25.29
N VAL A 54 -17.52 6.61 25.57
CA VAL A 54 -16.55 6.58 26.66
C VAL A 54 -17.20 7.04 27.98
N PRO A 55 -16.95 6.35 29.11
CA PRO A 55 -17.40 6.80 30.43
C PRO A 55 -16.97 8.25 30.69
N ASN A 56 -17.87 9.08 31.23
CA ASN A 56 -17.62 10.51 31.47
C ASN A 56 -17.16 11.33 30.25
N ARG A 57 -17.30 10.78 29.01
CA ARG A 57 -16.92 11.43 27.74
C ARG A 57 -15.47 11.94 27.71
N THR A 58 -14.58 11.30 28.46
CA THR A 58 -13.19 11.73 28.63
C THR A 58 -12.27 10.55 28.35
N PHE A 59 -11.33 10.73 27.41
CA PHE A 59 -10.33 9.71 27.10
C PHE A 59 -9.27 9.60 28.20
N ILE A 60 -8.77 8.39 28.45
CA ILE A 60 -7.77 8.11 29.50
C ILE A 60 -6.32 8.16 28.98
N GLY A 61 -6.16 8.31 27.67
CA GLY A 61 -4.88 8.32 26.96
C GLY A 61 -5.09 8.44 25.46
N ALA A 62 -4.03 8.24 24.69
CA ALA A 62 -4.07 8.23 23.24
C ALA A 62 -3.16 7.11 22.70
N SER A 63 -3.47 6.57 21.53
CA SER A 63 -2.64 5.57 20.85
C SER A 63 -2.69 5.77 19.35
N ASP A 64 -1.54 5.56 18.70
CA ASP A 64 -1.43 5.46 17.25
C ASP A 64 -1.47 4.00 16.74
N ASP A 65 -1.62 3.00 17.60
CA ASP A 65 -1.75 1.60 17.19
C ASP A 65 -3.22 1.16 17.11
N SER A 66 -3.67 0.73 15.92
CA SER A 66 -5.06 0.33 15.71
C SER A 66 -5.49 -0.87 16.56
N THR A 67 -4.60 -1.81 16.86
CA THR A 67 -4.93 -2.99 17.67
C THR A 67 -5.11 -2.63 19.14
N GLU A 68 -4.32 -1.66 19.64
CA GLU A 68 -4.54 -1.12 20.98
C GLU A 68 -5.86 -0.34 21.07
N LEU A 69 -6.16 0.50 20.06
CA LEU A 69 -7.41 1.25 19.97
C LEU A 69 -8.65 0.34 19.89
N ASP A 70 -8.56 -0.78 19.18
CA ASP A 70 -9.65 -1.78 19.10
C ASP A 70 -9.88 -2.47 20.45
N THR A 71 -8.81 -2.65 21.25
CA THR A 71 -8.88 -3.32 22.56
C THR A 71 -9.32 -2.36 23.67
N ASN A 72 -8.96 -1.08 23.58
CA ASN A 72 -9.21 -0.06 24.59
C ASN A 72 -9.99 1.14 24.01
N PRO A 73 -11.34 1.08 24.00
CA PRO A 73 -12.19 2.13 23.43
C PRO A 73 -12.11 3.49 24.16
N GLU A 74 -11.48 3.55 25.33
CA GLU A 74 -11.28 4.76 26.12
C GLU A 74 -10.02 5.55 25.71
N LEU A 75 -9.26 5.06 24.74
CA LEU A 75 -8.12 5.77 24.17
C LEU A 75 -8.57 6.68 23.01
N GLU A 76 -7.98 7.87 22.96
CA GLU A 76 -8.09 8.78 21.83
C GLU A 76 -7.28 8.23 20.64
N ILE A 77 -7.85 8.33 19.44
CA ILE A 77 -7.15 7.98 18.20
C ILE A 77 -6.10 9.06 17.94
N ASP A 78 -4.84 8.66 17.95
CA ASP A 78 -3.69 9.46 17.53
C ASP A 78 -3.07 8.92 16.24
N TYR A 79 -2.15 9.67 15.66
CA TYR A 79 -1.44 9.29 14.45
C TYR A 79 -0.06 9.94 14.33
N ILE A 80 0.86 9.24 13.67
CA ILE A 80 2.21 9.71 13.40
C ILE A 80 2.25 10.46 12.06
N VAL A 81 2.88 11.64 12.05
CA VAL A 81 3.24 12.36 10.82
C VAL A 81 4.74 12.18 10.56
N ALA A 82 5.09 11.34 9.58
CA ALA A 82 6.47 11.14 9.15
C ALA A 82 6.85 12.09 7.99
N PRO A 83 8.03 12.73 8.04
CA PRO A 83 8.50 13.54 6.93
C PRO A 83 8.82 12.68 5.69
N PRO A 84 8.58 13.18 4.47
CA PRO A 84 8.97 12.51 3.24
C PRO A 84 10.48 12.23 3.16
N ARG A 85 10.85 11.01 2.76
CA ARG A 85 12.24 10.60 2.52
C ARG A 85 12.43 10.10 1.08
N ILE A 86 12.29 11.01 0.11
CA ILE A 86 12.28 10.67 -1.33
C ILE A 86 13.52 9.87 -1.77
N ALA A 87 14.72 10.27 -1.29
CA ALA A 87 15.95 9.54 -1.61
C ALA A 87 15.91 8.08 -1.14
N LEU A 88 15.36 7.82 0.05
CA LEU A 88 15.19 6.46 0.56
C LEU A 88 14.18 5.68 -0.27
N TYR A 89 13.08 6.30 -0.70
CA TYR A 89 12.08 5.63 -1.54
C TYR A 89 12.66 5.23 -2.90
N LEU A 90 13.49 6.10 -3.49
CA LEU A 90 14.21 5.82 -4.73
C LEU A 90 15.21 4.67 -4.54
N GLU A 91 15.95 4.66 -3.44
CA GLU A 91 16.88 3.56 -3.12
C GLU A 91 16.15 2.20 -3.06
N TYR A 92 15.00 2.15 -2.39
CA TYR A 92 14.18 0.95 -2.32
C TYR A 92 13.58 0.57 -3.68
N SER A 93 13.12 1.54 -4.46
CA SER A 93 12.63 1.30 -5.83
C SER A 93 13.71 0.67 -6.71
N THR A 94 14.94 1.20 -6.69
CA THR A 94 16.07 0.62 -7.43
C THR A 94 16.43 -0.78 -6.92
N ARG A 95 16.36 -1.01 -5.61
CA ARG A 95 16.61 -2.33 -5.01
C ARG A 95 15.58 -3.37 -5.46
N ILE A 96 14.31 -2.99 -5.51
CA ILE A 96 13.21 -3.83 -6.01
C ILE A 96 13.40 -4.09 -7.51
N TYR A 97 13.70 -3.06 -8.30
CA TYR A 97 13.97 -3.21 -9.73
C TYR A 97 15.14 -4.19 -10.00
N SER A 98 16.20 -4.12 -9.19
CA SER A 98 17.33 -5.05 -9.27
C SER A 98 16.95 -6.51 -9.01
N ILE A 99 15.88 -6.75 -8.25
CA ILE A 99 15.33 -8.11 -8.06
C ILE A 99 14.65 -8.58 -9.33
N TYR A 100 13.87 -7.72 -9.99
CA TYR A 100 13.21 -8.07 -11.25
C TYR A 100 14.19 -8.40 -12.36
N LEU A 101 15.35 -7.73 -12.42
CA LEU A 101 16.43 -8.02 -13.38
C LEU A 101 17.04 -9.42 -13.24
N LYS A 102 16.76 -10.16 -12.14
CA LYS A 102 17.15 -11.58 -12.03
C LYS A 102 16.26 -12.50 -12.87
N TYR A 103 15.07 -12.02 -13.26
CA TYR A 103 14.01 -12.82 -13.90
C TYR A 103 13.69 -12.32 -15.30
N ILE A 104 13.61 -11.01 -15.50
CA ILE A 104 13.17 -10.38 -16.74
C ILE A 104 14.28 -9.47 -17.27
N ALA A 105 14.55 -9.54 -18.58
CA ALA A 105 15.53 -8.68 -19.22
C ALA A 105 15.08 -7.21 -19.18
N PRO A 106 16.00 -6.23 -19.03
CA PRO A 106 15.64 -4.83 -18.87
C PRO A 106 14.80 -4.25 -20.01
N GLU A 107 14.96 -4.75 -21.24
CA GLU A 107 14.18 -4.37 -22.42
C GLU A 107 12.69 -4.74 -22.31
N ASP A 108 12.35 -5.76 -21.53
CA ASP A 108 10.97 -6.24 -21.32
C ASP A 108 10.35 -5.66 -20.04
N ILE A 109 11.07 -4.77 -19.34
CA ILE A 109 10.59 -4.09 -18.13
C ILE A 109 10.38 -2.61 -18.43
N PHE A 110 9.15 -2.13 -18.25
CA PHE A 110 8.79 -0.72 -18.42
C PHE A 110 8.45 -0.06 -17.06
N PRO A 111 9.35 0.75 -16.48
CA PRO A 111 9.08 1.50 -15.26
C PRO A 111 8.03 2.59 -15.50
N TYR A 112 6.90 2.51 -14.80
CA TYR A 112 5.80 3.48 -14.96
C TYR A 112 5.82 4.58 -13.88
N SER A 113 6.15 4.21 -12.65
CA SER A 113 6.35 5.13 -11.52
C SER A 113 7.44 4.60 -10.59
N ILE A 114 7.67 5.28 -9.46
CA ILE A 114 8.61 4.82 -8.43
C ILE A 114 8.22 3.46 -7.81
N ASP A 115 6.93 3.13 -7.82
CA ASP A 115 6.33 1.95 -7.20
C ASP A 115 5.59 1.03 -8.18
N GLU A 116 5.59 1.34 -9.48
CA GLU A 116 4.86 0.59 -10.50
C GLU A 116 5.74 0.31 -11.73
N VAL A 117 5.64 -0.92 -12.22
CA VAL A 117 6.37 -1.42 -13.37
C VAL A 117 5.50 -2.37 -14.16
N PHE A 118 5.59 -2.30 -15.49
CA PHE A 118 5.01 -3.29 -16.40
C PHE A 118 6.12 -4.23 -16.87
N MET A 119 5.80 -5.51 -17.06
CA MET A 119 6.73 -6.49 -17.59
C MET A 119 6.04 -7.31 -18.66
N ASP A 120 6.68 -7.44 -19.83
CA ASP A 120 6.32 -8.50 -20.76
C ASP A 120 6.99 -9.80 -20.29
N VAL A 121 6.17 -10.77 -19.91
CA VAL A 121 6.63 -12.05 -19.37
C VAL A 121 6.41 -13.20 -20.35
N THR A 122 5.91 -12.94 -21.56
CA THR A 122 5.38 -13.94 -22.50
C THR A 122 6.36 -15.09 -22.76
N ASP A 123 7.60 -14.76 -23.17
CA ASP A 123 8.63 -15.75 -23.49
C ASP A 123 9.26 -16.41 -22.24
N TYR A 124 9.12 -15.75 -21.08
CA TYR A 124 9.67 -16.22 -19.80
C TYR A 124 8.80 -17.33 -19.18
N LEU A 125 7.49 -17.33 -19.44
CA LEU A 125 6.58 -18.37 -18.92
C LEU A 125 7.01 -19.77 -19.37
N HIS A 126 7.32 -19.92 -20.67
CA HIS A 126 7.82 -21.17 -21.22
C HIS A 126 9.21 -21.51 -20.72
N THR A 127 10.12 -20.52 -20.67
CA THR A 127 11.50 -20.70 -20.21
C THR A 127 11.57 -21.21 -18.77
N TYR A 128 10.74 -20.67 -17.88
CA TYR A 128 10.67 -21.10 -16.49
C TYR A 128 9.71 -22.27 -16.25
N ASN A 129 8.94 -22.69 -17.26
CA ASN A 129 7.85 -23.65 -17.13
C ASN A 129 6.88 -23.28 -16.00
N MET A 130 6.45 -22.01 -16.00
CA MET A 130 5.57 -21.41 -15.00
C MET A 130 4.38 -20.70 -15.67
N THR A 131 3.26 -20.68 -14.99
CA THR A 131 2.16 -19.75 -15.30
C THR A 131 2.55 -18.31 -14.94
N ALA A 132 1.87 -17.32 -15.53
CA ALA A 132 2.08 -15.91 -15.19
C ALA A 132 1.89 -15.64 -13.69
N ARG A 133 0.94 -16.32 -13.06
CA ARG A 133 0.67 -16.22 -11.62
C ARG A 133 1.81 -16.76 -10.77
N GLU A 134 2.40 -17.89 -11.15
CA GLU A 134 3.55 -18.48 -10.45
C GLU A 134 4.80 -17.62 -10.58
N LEU A 135 5.07 -17.11 -11.79
CA LEU A 135 6.21 -16.21 -12.02
C LEU A 135 6.05 -14.91 -11.24
N ALA A 136 4.87 -14.28 -11.29
CA ALA A 136 4.57 -13.08 -10.51
C ALA A 136 4.71 -13.33 -9.00
N MET A 137 4.17 -14.43 -8.49
CA MET A 137 4.31 -14.81 -7.07
C MET A 137 5.77 -15.01 -6.68
N THR A 138 6.56 -15.66 -7.54
CA THR A 138 8.00 -15.88 -7.32
C THR A 138 8.75 -14.56 -7.17
N MET A 139 8.52 -13.61 -8.08
CA MET A 139 9.15 -12.29 -8.03
C MET A 139 8.70 -11.50 -6.78
N ILE A 140 7.40 -11.52 -6.46
CA ILE A 140 6.87 -10.82 -5.27
C ILE A 140 7.45 -11.40 -3.98
N GLN A 141 7.60 -12.73 -3.89
CA GLN A 141 8.21 -13.38 -2.73
C GLN A 141 9.70 -13.04 -2.59
N ASP A 142 10.46 -12.94 -3.69
CA ASP A 142 11.86 -12.48 -3.61
C ASP A 142 11.94 -11.01 -3.16
N VAL A 143 11.04 -10.14 -3.67
CA VAL A 143 10.92 -8.76 -3.19
C VAL A 143 10.62 -8.71 -1.68
N LEU A 144 9.64 -9.48 -1.21
CA LEU A 144 9.27 -9.55 0.21
C LEU A 144 10.43 -10.06 1.07
N LYS A 145 11.08 -11.16 0.66
CA LYS A 145 12.20 -11.76 1.38
C LYS A 145 13.40 -10.82 1.46
N THR A 146 13.70 -10.10 0.39
CA THR A 146 14.89 -9.25 0.28
C THR A 146 14.69 -7.87 0.90
N THR A 147 13.47 -7.32 0.82
CA THR A 147 13.21 -5.91 1.21
C THR A 147 12.24 -5.74 2.36
N GLY A 148 11.48 -6.78 2.72
CA GLY A 148 10.35 -6.69 3.65
C GLY A 148 9.11 -6.00 3.08
N ILE A 149 9.13 -5.61 1.81
CA ILE A 149 8.01 -4.94 1.13
C ILE A 149 7.20 -6.00 0.38
N THR A 150 5.90 -6.03 0.62
CA THR A 150 4.97 -6.84 -0.18
C THR A 150 4.48 -6.03 -1.39
N ALA A 151 4.05 -6.73 -2.44
CA ALA A 151 3.57 -6.11 -3.67
C ALA A 151 2.24 -6.74 -4.12
N THR A 152 1.55 -6.03 -5.01
CA THR A 152 0.33 -6.50 -5.70
C THR A 152 0.66 -6.62 -7.18
N ALA A 153 0.15 -7.65 -7.85
CA ALA A 153 0.28 -7.79 -9.30
C ALA A 153 -1.08 -7.88 -9.98
N GLY A 154 -1.18 -7.29 -11.16
CA GLY A 154 -2.24 -7.55 -12.11
C GLY A 154 -1.66 -8.25 -13.32
N ILE A 155 -2.35 -9.27 -13.81
CA ILE A 155 -1.98 -10.04 -14.99
C ILE A 155 -3.04 -9.76 -16.05
N GLY A 156 -2.60 -9.55 -17.28
CA GLY A 156 -3.48 -9.42 -18.41
C GLY A 156 -2.72 -9.46 -19.72
N THR A 157 -3.44 -9.67 -20.80
CA THR A 157 -2.93 -9.80 -22.18
C THR A 157 -2.39 -8.50 -22.76
N ASN A 158 -2.62 -7.37 -22.09
CA ASN A 158 -2.08 -6.07 -22.44
C ASN A 158 -1.91 -5.16 -21.21
N MET A 159 -1.18 -4.05 -21.36
CA MET A 159 -0.88 -3.11 -20.28
C MET A 159 -2.14 -2.51 -19.61
N TYR A 160 -3.22 -2.32 -20.37
CA TYR A 160 -4.46 -1.77 -19.83
C TYR A 160 -5.13 -2.78 -18.90
N LEU A 161 -5.33 -4.02 -19.35
CA LEU A 161 -5.98 -5.06 -18.56
C LEU A 161 -5.19 -5.41 -17.30
N CYS A 162 -3.87 -5.50 -17.38
CA CYS A 162 -3.07 -5.80 -16.19
C CYS A 162 -3.13 -4.65 -15.16
N LYS A 163 -3.14 -3.39 -15.61
CA LYS A 163 -3.31 -2.24 -14.71
C LYS A 163 -4.68 -2.25 -14.04
N ILE A 164 -5.75 -2.54 -14.78
CA ILE A 164 -7.11 -2.66 -14.23
C ILE A 164 -7.22 -3.83 -13.25
N ALA A 165 -6.62 -4.99 -13.59
CA ALA A 165 -6.57 -6.15 -12.71
C ALA A 165 -5.90 -5.78 -11.37
N MET A 166 -4.77 -5.08 -11.42
CA MET A 166 -4.04 -4.62 -10.24
C MET A 166 -4.84 -3.60 -9.41
N ASP A 167 -5.40 -2.57 -10.06
CA ASP A 167 -5.97 -1.42 -9.35
C ASP A 167 -7.39 -1.65 -8.84
N ILE A 168 -8.16 -2.52 -9.48
CA ILE A 168 -9.56 -2.74 -9.15
C ILE A 168 -9.73 -4.13 -8.56
N VAL A 169 -9.42 -5.17 -9.34
CA VAL A 169 -9.76 -6.54 -8.95
C VAL A 169 -8.92 -6.97 -7.75
N ALA A 170 -7.61 -6.73 -7.77
CA ALA A 170 -6.72 -7.17 -6.71
C ALA A 170 -7.04 -6.51 -5.36
N LYS A 171 -7.53 -5.27 -5.32
CA LYS A 171 -7.90 -4.58 -4.05
C LYS A 171 -9.07 -5.23 -3.31
N HIS A 172 -9.92 -5.98 -4.02
CA HIS A 172 -11.06 -6.70 -3.44
C HIS A 172 -10.72 -8.16 -3.10
N ILE A 173 -9.54 -8.65 -3.48
CA ILE A 173 -9.09 -10.00 -3.16
C ILE A 173 -8.49 -10.01 -1.74
N LYS A 174 -8.85 -11.04 -0.96
CA LYS A 174 -8.22 -11.28 0.34
C LYS A 174 -6.75 -11.62 0.11
N ALA A 175 -5.86 -10.87 0.76
CA ALA A 175 -4.44 -11.16 0.75
C ALA A 175 -4.16 -12.58 1.28
N ASP A 176 -3.14 -13.22 0.71
CA ASP A 176 -2.65 -14.49 1.23
C ASP A 176 -1.84 -14.31 2.53
N LYS A 177 -1.21 -15.39 3.00
CA LYS A 177 -0.40 -15.40 4.23
C LYS A 177 0.77 -14.40 4.22
N ASP A 178 1.26 -14.05 3.02
CA ASP A 178 2.41 -13.17 2.82
C ASP A 178 1.97 -11.75 2.43
N GLY A 179 0.66 -11.47 2.50
CA GLY A 179 0.08 -10.17 2.17
C GLY A 179 -0.13 -9.94 0.67
N VAL A 180 0.15 -10.93 -0.17
CA VAL A 180 0.18 -10.80 -1.62
C VAL A 180 -1.24 -10.83 -2.19
N ARG A 181 -1.46 -9.99 -3.22
CA ARG A 181 -2.71 -9.95 -3.99
C ARG A 181 -2.36 -10.02 -5.47
N ILE A 182 -2.92 -11.00 -6.17
CA ILE A 182 -2.76 -11.16 -7.62
C ILE A 182 -4.13 -11.34 -8.24
N ALA A 183 -4.43 -10.50 -9.23
CA ALA A 183 -5.62 -10.61 -10.06
C ALA A 183 -5.26 -10.75 -11.53
N GLU A 184 -6.16 -11.34 -12.30
CA GLU A 184 -5.98 -11.62 -13.72
C GLU A 184 -7.24 -11.19 -14.49
N LEU A 185 -7.04 -10.60 -15.67
CA LEU A 185 -8.10 -10.21 -16.59
C LEU A 185 -7.65 -10.48 -18.03
N ASP A 186 -8.59 -10.93 -18.86
CA ASP A 186 -8.41 -11.11 -20.30
C ASP A 186 -9.56 -10.44 -21.08
N GLU A 187 -9.49 -10.43 -22.41
CA GLU A 187 -10.55 -9.89 -23.28
C GLU A 187 -11.78 -10.78 -23.42
N SER A 188 -11.80 -11.97 -22.78
CA SER A 188 -12.87 -12.97 -22.97
C SER A 188 -14.03 -12.87 -21.96
N LEU A 189 -14.02 -11.83 -21.13
CA LEU A 189 -15.08 -11.46 -20.17
C LEU A 189 -16.20 -10.61 -20.79
#